data_AF-A0A930DM60-F1
#
_entry.id   AF-A0A930DM60-F1
#
_cell.length_a   1.000
_cell.length_b   1.000
_cell.length_c   1.000
_cell.angle_alpha   90.00
_cell.angle_beta   90.00
_cell.angle_gamma   90.00
#
_symmetry.space_group_name_H-M   'P 1'
#
loop_
_entity.id
_entity.type
_entity.pdbx_description
1 polymer ?
#
loop_
_entity_poly.entity_id
_entity_poly.type
_entity_poly.pdbx_seq_one_letter_code
_entity_poly.pdbx_strand_id
1 'polypeptide(L)' 'MEELQRELRILMQEMLLKHQESDAEVFRVWWEEEGREERYFSLQRRIEELEEAEWKKRILPYAYEEDVFHEL' A
#
# COMPACT_ATOMS: atom_id res chain seq x y z
N MET A 1 -10.71 0.10 0.62
CA MET A 1 -9.43 0.78 0.27
C MET A 1 -9.12 1.87 1.28
N GLU A 2 -10.08 2.76 1.60
CA GLU A 2 -9.88 3.85 2.58
C GLU A 2 -9.42 3.39 3.97
N GLU A 3 -9.94 2.27 4.49
CA GLU A 3 -9.54 1.73 5.79
C GLU A 3 -8.07 1.30 5.82
N LEU A 4 -7.61 0.57 4.79
CA LEU A 4 -6.21 0.15 4.66
C LEU A 4 -5.28 1.37 4.52
N GLN A 5 -5.68 2.36 3.73
CA GLN A 5 -4.93 3.61 3.61
C GLN A 5 -4.90 4.38 4.93
N ARG A 6 -5.99 4.36 5.70
CA ARG A 6 -6.04 4.98 7.04
C ARG A 6 -5.11 4.25 8.00
N GLU A 7 -5.15 2.93 8.02
CA GLU A 7 -4.29 2.10 8.85
C GLU A 7 -2.81 2.34 8.51
N LEU A 8 -2.46 2.36 7.22
CA LEU A 8 -1.12 2.68 6.75
C LEU A 8 -0.68 4.08 7.21
N ARG A 9 -1.56 5.09 7.10
CA ARG A 9 -1.27 6.46 7.58
C ARG A 9 -1.01 6.50 9.09
N ILE A 10 -1.82 5.80 9.88
CA ILE A 10 -1.63 5.73 11.34
C ILE A 10 -0.29 5.07 11.66
N LEU A 11 0.02 3.94 11.03
CA LEU A 11 1.29 3.24 11.24
C LEU A 11 2.50 4.12 10.89
N MET A 12 2.40 4.91 9.82
CA MET A 12 3.45 5.87 9.45
C MET A 12 3.58 7.03 10.43
N GLN A 13 2.47 7.55 10.95
CA GLN A 13 2.50 8.59 11.98
C GLN A 13 3.15 8.06 13.27
N GLU A 14 2.79 6.84 13.69
CA GLU A 14 3.41 6.18 14.84
C GLU A 14 4.90 5.96 14.63
N MET A 15 5.31 5.50 13.43
CA MET A 15 6.71 5.29 13.07
C MET A 15 7.51 6.59 13.16
N LEU A 16 7.01 7.67 12.55
CA LEU A 16 7.67 8.98 12.58
C LEU A 16 7.81 9.52 14.00
N LEU A 17 6.76 9.39 14.82
CA LEU A 17 6.80 9.81 16.22
C LEU A 17 7.84 9.00 17.00
N LYS A 18 7.82 7.67 16.85
CA LYS A 18 8.76 6.78 17.56
C LYS A 18 10.21 7.07 17.17
N HIS A 19 10.47 7.31 15.89
CA HIS A 19 11.80 7.66 15.39
C HIS A 19 12.30 9.01 15.94
N GLN A 20 11.41 9.96 16.23
CA GLN A 20 11.78 11.24 16.83
C GLN A 20 12.02 11.14 18.34
N GLU A 21 11.25 10.31 19.03
CA GLU A 21 11.27 10.23 20.51
C GLU A 21 12.26 9.20 21.06
N SER A 22 12.68 8.22 20.25
CA SER A 22 13.47 7.08 20.71
C SER A 22 14.87 7.03 20.07
N ASP A 23 15.83 6.45 20.79
CA ASP A 23 17.13 6.10 20.22
C ASP A 23 16.98 5.07 19.09
N ALA A 24 17.96 5.05 18.18
CA ALA A 24 17.94 4.22 16.98
C ALA A 24 17.77 2.72 17.27
N GLU A 25 18.38 2.21 18.34
CA GLU A 25 18.26 0.80 18.73
C GLU A 25 16.84 0.47 19.20
N VAL A 26 16.25 1.34 20.01
CA VAL A 26 14.87 1.18 20.51
C VAL A 26 13.88 1.26 19.35
N PHE A 27 14.12 2.18 18.41
CA PHE A 27 13.34 2.26 17.19
C PHE A 27 13.47 0.98 16.35
N ARG A 28 14.68 0.45 16.14
CA ARG A 28 14.91 -0.77 15.36
C ARG A 28 14.15 -1.96 15.93
N VAL A 29 14.25 -2.20 17.24
CA VAL A 29 13.52 -3.28 17.92
C VAL A 29 12.00 -3.09 17.73
N TRP A 30 11.50 -1.89 17.97
CA TRP A 30 10.08 -1.58 17.83
C TRP A 30 9.56 -1.70 16.39
N TRP A 31 10.40 -1.40 15.40
CA TRP A 31 10.02 -1.43 13.99
C TRP A 31 10.17 -2.83 13.38
N GLU A 32 11.37 -3.39 13.46
CA GLU A 32 11.76 -4.64 12.80
C GLU A 32 11.41 -5.87 13.65
N GLU A 33 11.84 -5.89 14.92
CA GLU A 33 11.72 -7.10 15.76
C GLU A 33 10.30 -7.31 16.31
N GLU A 34 9.56 -6.24 16.60
CA GLU A 34 8.15 -6.31 17.00
C GLU A 34 7.17 -6.44 15.81
N GLY A 35 7.66 -6.57 14.58
CA GLY A 35 6.85 -6.93 13.40
C GLY A 35 6.02 -5.80 12.78
N ARG A 36 6.30 -4.53 13.12
CA ARG A 36 5.59 -3.38 12.50
C ARG A 36 6.01 -3.15 11.06
N GLU A 37 7.26 -3.45 10.73
CA GLU A 37 7.77 -3.44 9.37
C GLU A 37 7.02 -4.45 8.48
N GLU A 38 6.84 -5.69 8.97
CA GLU A 38 6.07 -6.71 8.25
C GLU A 38 4.63 -6.27 8.02
N ARG A 39 4.00 -5.66 9.04
CA ARG A 39 2.66 -5.08 8.92
C ARG A 39 2.61 -3.97 7.89
N TYR A 40 3.61 -3.09 7.83
CA TYR A 40 3.71 -2.02 6.84
C TYR A 40 3.74 -2.58 5.41
N PHE A 41 4.67 -3.51 5.12
CA PHE A 41 4.78 -4.10 3.78
C PHE A 41 3.54 -4.91 3.39
N SER A 42 2.92 -5.60 4.35
CA SER A 42 1.68 -6.34 4.13
C SER A 42 0.52 -5.41 3.75
N LEU A 43 0.38 -4.28 4.45
CA LEU A 43 -0.63 -3.26 4.15
C LEU A 43 -0.38 -2.62 2.78
N GLN A 44 0.88 -2.27 2.49
CA GLN A 44 1.26 -1.65 1.22
C GLN A 44 0.95 -2.60 0.04
N ARG A 45 1.40 -3.85 0.11
CA ARG A 45 1.10 -4.86 -0.91
C ARG A 45 -0.41 -5.01 -1.12
N ARG A 46 -1.18 -5.06 -0.03
CA ARG A 46 -2.63 -5.23 -0.14
C ARG A 46 -3.31 -4.04 -0.81
N ILE A 47 -2.82 -2.83 -0.57
CA ILE A 47 -3.32 -1.62 -1.26
C ILE A 47 -2.98 -1.71 -2.76
N GLU A 48 -1.73 -2.03 -3.11
CA GLU A 48 -1.28 -2.17 -4.50
C GLU A 48 -2.11 -3.20 -5.27
N GLU A 49 -2.39 -4.38 -4.70
CA GLU A 49 -3.24 -5.41 -5.30
C GLU A 49 -4.67 -4.90 -5.59
N LEU A 50 -5.24 -4.11 -4.68
CA LEU A 50 -6.58 -3.57 -4.83
C LEU A 50 -6.62 -2.45 -5.87
N GLU A 51 -5.60 -1.59 -5.89
CA GLU A 51 -5.45 -0.54 -6.90
C GLU A 51 -5.26 -1.16 -8.30
N GLU A 52 -4.45 -2.21 -8.43
CA GLU A 52 -4.26 -2.92 -9.69
C GLU A 52 -5.58 -3.58 -10.16
N ALA A 53 -6.32 -4.21 -9.24
CA ALA A 53 -7.61 -4.82 -9.56
C ALA A 53 -8.65 -3.77 -10.00
N GLU A 54 -8.67 -2.59 -9.39
CA GLU A 54 -9.54 -1.49 -9.78
C GLU A 54 -9.13 -0.89 -11.13
N TRP A 55 -7.83 -0.71 -11.34
CA TRP A 55 -7.26 -0.24 -12.61
C TRP A 55 -7.61 -1.21 -13.76
N LYS A 56 -7.45 -2.51 -13.56
CA LYS A 56 -7.86 -3.55 -14.53
C LYS A 56 -9.35 -3.44 -14.85
N LYS A 57 -10.22 -3.33 -13.83
CA LYS A 57 -11.67 -3.16 -14.04
C LYS A 57 -12.03 -1.89 -14.81
N ARG A 58 -11.27 -0.80 -14.63
CA ARG A 58 -11.50 0.47 -15.32
C ARG A 58 -11.06 0.43 -16.79
N ILE A 59 -10.03 -0.35 -17.12
CA ILE A 59 -9.43 -0.41 -18.45
C ILE A 59 -10.00 -1.53 -19.31
N LEU A 60 -10.39 -2.67 -18.73
CA LEU A 60 -11.00 -3.76 -19.49
C LEU A 60 -12.23 -3.34 -20.33
N PRO A 61 -13.09 -2.39 -19.90
CA PRO A 61 -14.14 -1.84 -20.76
C PRO A 61 -13.61 -1.05 -21.96
N TYR A 62 -12.44 -0.40 -21.84
CA TYR A 62 -11.80 0.36 -22.93
C TYR A 62 -10.95 -0.52 -23.85
N ALA A 63 -10.44 -1.65 -23.35
CA ALA A 63 -9.64 -2.59 -24.14
C ALA A 63 -10.48 -3.41 -25.14
N TYR A 64 -11.82 -3.43 -25.02
CA TYR A 64 -12.72 -4.13 -25.94
C TYR A 64 -13.16 -3.27 -27.14
N GLU A 65 -12.89 -1.96 -27.14
CA GLU A 65 -13.21 -1.09 -28.28
C GLU A 65 -12.02 -0.90 -29.24
N GLU A 66 -10.77 -1.09 -28.82
CA GLU A 66 -9.61 -0.99 -29.73
C GLU A 66 -9.49 -2.17 -30.71
N ASP A 67 -9.99 -3.36 -30.37
CA ASP A 67 -10.01 -4.50 -31.30
C ASP A 67 -11.04 -4.36 -32.44
N VAL A 68 -11.99 -3.42 -32.36
CA VAL A 68 -12.99 -3.18 -33.42
C VAL A 68 -12.48 -2.15 -34.45
N PHE A 69 -11.51 -1.31 -34.10
CA PHE A 69 -10.95 -0.30 -35.00
C PHE A 69 -9.71 -0.75 -35.78
N HIS A 70 -9.23 -1.99 -35.57
CA HIS A 70 -8.11 -2.55 -36.34
C HIS A 70 -8.52 -3.46 -37.50
N GLU A 71 -9.83 -3.59 -37.77
CA GLU A 71 -10.36 -4.19 -39.02
C GLU A 71 -11.15 -3.15 -39.84
N LEU A 72 -10.49 -2.10 -40.35
CA LEU A 72 -10.98 -1.30 -41.50
C LEU A 72 -9.83 -0.76 -42.34
#